data_AF-A0A3D5KPT0-F1
#
_entry.id   AF-A0A3D5KPT0-F1
#
_cell.length_a   1.000
_cell.length_b   1.000
_cell.length_c   1.000
_cell.angle_alpha   90.00
_cell.angle_beta   90.00
_cell.angle_gamma   90.00
#
_symmetry.space_group_name_H-M   'P 1'
#
loop_
_entity.id
_entity.type
_entity.pdbx_description
1 polymer ?
#
loop_
_entity_poly.entity_id
_entity_poly.type
_entity_poly.pdbx_seq_one_letter_code
_entity_poly.pdbx_strand_id
1 'polypeptide(L)' 'IRDVTKAVTFPVTYGGTAYVEAYKVTKAGFKLKGKINRFDYNLKWNAKNGADYVVGDEVEITCKVELNKA' A
#
# COMPACT_ATOMS: atom_id res chain seq x y z
N ILE A 1 -6.86 -10.20 -1.08
CA ILE A 1 -6.47 -10.56 0.30
C ILE A 1 -7.12 -11.89 0.62
N ARG A 2 -6.34 -12.96 0.85
CA ARG A 2 -6.85 -14.35 0.89
C ARG A 2 -7.68 -14.62 -0.37
N ASP A 3 -8.95 -14.98 -0.20
CA ASP A 3 -9.88 -15.39 -1.26
C ASP A 3 -10.75 -14.23 -1.79
N VAL A 4 -10.64 -13.02 -1.21
CA VAL A 4 -11.40 -11.84 -1.63
C VAL A 4 -10.50 -10.88 -2.42
N THR A 5 -10.91 -10.58 -3.64
CA THR A 5 -10.24 -9.63 -4.54
C THR A 5 -11.15 -8.45 -4.80
N LYS A 6 -10.66 -7.23 -4.57
CA LYS A 6 -11.34 -5.98 -4.89
C LYS A 6 -10.41 -5.05 -5.64
N ALA A 7 -10.98 -4.28 -6.57
CA ALA A 7 -10.27 -3.19 -7.22
C ALA A 7 -10.10 -2.04 -6.21
N VAL A 8 -8.89 -1.50 -6.12
CA VAL A 8 -8.58 -0.36 -5.25
C VAL A 8 -7.74 0.63 -6.05
N THR A 9 -8.12 1.90 -5.99
CA THR A 9 -7.37 2.99 -6.62
C THR A 9 -6.45 3.62 -5.59
N PHE A 10 -5.16 3.71 -5.93
CA PHE A 10 -4.17 4.39 -5.10
C PHE A 10 -3.70 5.66 -5.79
N PRO A 11 -3.67 6.82 -5.11
CA PRO A 11 -2.95 7.96 -5.62
C PRO A 11 -1.45 7.65 -5.59
N VAL A 12 -0.79 7.89 -6.71
CA VAL A 12 0.63 7.64 -6.90
C VAL A 12 1.34 8.96 -7.17
N THR A 13 2.42 9.19 -6.44
CA THR A 13 3.38 10.26 -6.70
C THR A 13 4.58 9.67 -7.42
N TYR A 14 4.87 10.19 -8.61
CA TYR A 14 6.12 9.90 -9.30
C TYR A 14 7.26 10.68 -8.64
N GLY A 15 8.26 9.94 -8.15
CA GLY A 15 9.42 10.49 -7.46
C GLY A 15 10.59 10.82 -8.38
N GLY A 16 10.47 10.53 -9.67
CA GLY A 16 11.51 10.78 -10.66
C GLY A 16 12.20 9.51 -11.18
N THR A 17 13.07 9.70 -12.17
CA THR A 17 13.89 8.66 -12.77
C THR A 17 15.33 9.15 -12.80
N ALA A 18 16.26 8.29 -12.41
CA ALA A 18 17.68 8.60 -12.35
C ALA A 18 18.50 7.46 -12.98
N TYR A 19 19.54 7.83 -13.74
CA TYR A 19 20.55 6.88 -14.18
C TYR A 19 21.62 6.75 -13.10
N VAL A 20 21.88 5.52 -12.64
CA VAL A 20 22.89 5.26 -11.62
C VAL A 20 24.14 4.71 -12.31
N GLU A 21 25.12 5.59 -12.50
CA GLU A 21 26.36 5.28 -13.23
C GLU A 21 27.11 4.07 -12.65
N ALA A 22 27.17 3.96 -11.32
CA ALA A 22 27.85 2.86 -10.62
C ALA A 22 27.31 1.47 -10.98
N TYR A 23 26.03 1.37 -11.33
CA TYR A 23 25.37 0.11 -11.69
C TYR A 23 24.93 0.05 -13.15
N LYS A 24 25.24 1.08 -13.94
CA LYS A 24 24.81 1.25 -15.34
C LYS A 24 23.32 0.97 -15.56
N VAL A 25 22.48 1.32 -14.58
CA VAL A 25 21.04 1.00 -14.58
C VAL A 25 20.24 2.28 -14.44
N THR A 26 19.12 2.37 -15.15
CA THR A 26 18.14 3.42 -14.96
C THR A 26 17.14 2.98 -13.89
N LYS A 27 16.87 3.83 -12.91
CA LYS A 27 15.94 3.59 -11.82
C LYS A 27 14.77 4.56 -11.84
N ALA A 28 13.58 4.12 -11.46
CA ALA A 28 12.40 4.97 -11.30
C ALA A 28 11.82 4.81 -9.89
N GLY A 29 11.47 5.93 -9.26
CA GLY A 29 10.89 5.99 -7.92
C GLY A 29 9.42 6.34 -7.93
N PHE A 30 8.62 5.64 -7.14
CA PHE A 30 7.20 5.92 -6.92
C PHE A 30 6.84 5.84 -5.44
N LYS A 31 5.90 6.68 -5.03
CA LYS A 31 5.29 6.60 -3.71
C LYS A 31 3.79 6.49 -3.86
N LEU A 32 3.17 5.55 -3.16
CA LEU A 32 1.72 5.42 -3.08
C LEU A 32 1.27 5.43 -1.63
N LYS A 33 0.15 6.09 -1.38
CA LYS A 33 -0.52 6.10 -0.07
C LYS A 33 -2.02 5.99 -0.29
N GLY A 34 -2.65 4.99 0.30
CA GLY A 34 -4.10 4.83 0.26
C GLY A 34 -4.62 4.09 1.45
N LYS A 35 -5.93 3.87 1.48
CA LYS A 35 -6.64 3.26 2.60
C LYS A 35 -7.61 2.22 2.06
N ILE A 36 -7.75 1.12 2.80
CA ILE A 36 -8.76 0.09 2.53
C ILE A 36 -9.51 -0.22 3.82
N ASN A 37 -10.75 -0.71 3.73
CA ASN A 37 -11.45 -1.24 4.88
C ASN A 37 -11.19 -2.75 4.99
N ARG A 38 -10.73 -3.25 6.14
CA ARG A 38 -10.43 -4.68 6.34
C ARG A 38 -11.68 -5.56 6.31
N PHE A 39 -12.84 -5.01 6.65
CA PHE A 39 -14.11 -5.76 6.64
C PHE A 39 -14.54 -6.10 5.21
N ASP A 40 -14.13 -5.31 4.21
CA ASP A 40 -14.33 -5.62 2.79
C ASP A 40 -13.68 -6.93 2.35
N TYR A 41 -12.71 -7.42 3.13
CA TYR A 41 -11.94 -8.64 2.85
C TYR A 41 -12.22 -9.75 3.87
N ASN A 42 -13.39 -9.71 4.53
CA ASN A 42 -13.80 -10.69 5.55
C ASN A 42 -12.87 -10.79 6.77
N LEU A 43 -12.04 -9.77 7.05
CA LEU A 43 -11.21 -9.72 8.25
C LEU A 43 -12.03 -9.19 9.42
N LYS A 44 -12.74 -10.12 10.11
CA LYS A 44 -13.81 -9.81 11.09
C LYS A 44 -13.36 -9.60 12.53
N TRP A 45 -12.06 -9.67 12.86
CA TRP A 45 -11.61 -9.48 14.25
C TRP A 45 -12.12 -8.17 14.84
N ASN A 46 -12.89 -8.23 15.90
CA ASN A 46 -13.64 -7.09 16.42
C ASN A 46 -13.68 -7.08 17.95
N ALA A 47 -12.61 -7.56 18.59
CA ALA A 47 -12.48 -7.49 20.04
C ALA A 47 -12.74 -6.05 20.52
N LYS A 48 -13.61 -5.93 21.52
CA LYS A 48 -14.00 -4.66 22.13
C LYS A 48 -13.32 -4.50 23.48
N ASN A 49 -12.95 -3.29 23.82
CA ASN A 49 -12.57 -2.91 25.18
C ASN A 49 -13.54 -1.81 25.64
N GLY A 50 -14.57 -2.20 26.40
CA GLY A 50 -15.69 -1.30 26.72
C GLY A 50 -16.53 -1.00 25.47
N ALA A 51 -16.74 0.29 25.18
CA ALA A 51 -17.51 0.74 24.02
C ALA A 51 -16.69 0.78 22.71
N ASP A 52 -15.37 0.70 22.80
CA ASP A 52 -14.47 0.93 21.67
C ASP A 52 -13.95 -0.37 21.04
N TYR A 53 -13.72 -0.32 19.73
CA TYR A 53 -13.04 -1.39 19.01
C TYR A 53 -11.53 -1.30 19.23
N VAL A 54 -10.89 -2.43 19.52
CA VAL A 54 -9.43 -2.49 19.74
C VAL A 54 -8.64 -2.31 18.44
N VAL A 55 -9.27 -2.56 17.28
CA VAL A 55 -8.63 -2.47 15.96
C VAL A 55 -9.53 -1.72 15.00
N GLY A 56 -9.02 -0.61 14.45
CA GLY A 56 -9.68 0.18 13.41
C GLY A 56 -10.02 -0.66 12.18
N ASP A 57 -11.09 -0.29 11.49
CA ASP A 57 -11.53 -0.92 10.25
C ASP A 57 -10.71 -0.45 9.04
N GLU A 58 -10.27 0.80 9.05
CA GLU A 58 -9.38 1.38 8.05
C GLU A 58 -7.93 0.91 8.22
N VAL A 59 -7.34 0.48 7.10
CA VAL A 59 -5.93 0.08 7.00
C VAL A 59 -5.25 1.03 6.01
N GLU A 60 -4.31 1.84 6.52
CA GLU A 60 -3.46 2.68 5.68
C GLU A 60 -2.34 1.83 5.04
N ILE A 61 -2.23 1.94 3.72
CA ILE A 61 -1.19 1.30 2.92
C ILE A 61 -0.27 2.40 2.39
N THR A 62 1.00 2.33 2.75
CA THR A 62 2.05 3.17 2.19
C THR A 62 3.10 2.29 1.52
N CYS A 63 3.39 2.54 0.25
CA CYS A 63 4.51 1.88 -0.43
C CYS A 63 5.46 2.91 -1.03
N LYS A 64 6.75 2.63 -0.88
CA LYS A 64 7.84 3.33 -1.55
C LYS A 64 8.47 2.30 -2.49
N VAL A 65 8.37 2.56 -3.79
CA VAL A 65 8.72 1.60 -4.84
C VAL A 65 9.89 2.15 -5.63
N GLU A 66 10.88 1.30 -5.88
CA GLU A 66 11.98 1.54 -6.79
C GLU A 66 11.98 0.42 -7.85
N LEU A 67 12.11 0.80 -9.12
CA LEU A 67 12.15 -0.12 -10.25
C LEU A 67 13.44 0.07 -11.03
N ASN A 68 14.08 -1.03 -11.42
CA ASN A 68 15.16 -1.03 -12.40
C ASN A 68 14.56 -1.16 -13.80
N LYS A 69 15.07 -0.38 -14.75
CA LYS A 69 14.75 -0.54 -16.17
C LYS A 69 15.23 -1.93 -16.63
N ALA A 70 14.32 -2.67 -17.27
CA ALA A 70 14.59 -3.97 -17.88
C ALA A 70 15.50 -3.86 -19.11
#